data_AF-A0A537WIA8-F1
#
_entry.id   AF-A0A537WIA8-F1
#
_cell.length_a   1.000
_cell.length_b   1.000
_cell.length_c   1.000
_cell.angle_alpha   90.00
_cell.angle_beta   90.00
_cell.angle_gamma   90.00
#
_symmetry.space_group_name_H-M   'P 1'
#
loop_
_entity.id
_entity.type
_entity.pdbx_description
1 polymer ?
#
loop_
_entity_poly.entity_id
_entity_poly.type
_entity_poly.pdbx_seq_one_letter_code
_entity_poly.pdbx_strand_id
1 'polypeptide(L)'
;MVAFAEGTEVMTMWTKVQIIADTGAGLGIVLTLFYSIWSFRTTLRDSYYAELDRVYFDLLRLGLEHPELMDFPTSPDPGKAREYDLYAFMVWNFVETVYDRCQGWSKRRLRETWYPVIAAENAKHRDWFNLPQNRRKFKEPFCRFIDAHYPMPKAGARATP
;
A
#
# COMPACT_ATOMS: atom_id res chain seq x y z
N MET A 1 70.63 6.31 24.82
CA MET A 1 69.75 5.35 24.12
C MET A 1 68.40 5.13 24.82
N VAL A 2 68.28 5.34 26.15
CA VAL A 2 67.03 5.09 26.90
C VAL A 2 65.88 6.05 26.54
N ALA A 3 66.14 7.36 26.41
CA ALA A 3 65.12 8.36 26.10
C ALA A 3 64.45 8.18 24.71
N PHE A 4 65.15 7.56 23.75
CA PHE A 4 64.59 7.26 22.43
C PHE A 4 63.64 6.06 22.46
N ALA A 5 63.88 5.06 23.31
CA ALA A 5 63.02 3.89 23.45
C ALA A 5 61.69 4.24 24.13
N GLU A 6 61.73 5.07 25.16
CA GLU A 6 60.54 5.55 25.88
C GLU A 6 59.65 6.42 24.97
N GLY A 7 60.25 7.29 24.15
CA GLY A 7 59.54 8.06 23.14
C GLY A 7 58.85 7.19 22.08
N THR A 8 59.46 6.09 21.64
CA THR A 8 58.84 5.16 20.68
C THR A 8 57.66 4.39 21.25
N GLU A 9 57.73 3.95 22.52
CA GLU A 9 56.62 3.26 23.17
C GLU A 9 55.40 4.17 23.35
N VAL A 10 55.62 5.40 23.83
CA VAL A 10 54.56 6.40 24.00
C VAL A 10 53.89 6.70 22.66
N MET A 11 54.66 6.93 21.60
CA MET A 11 54.12 7.16 20.25
C MET A 11 53.29 5.98 19.75
N THR A 12 53.76 4.74 19.91
CA THR A 12 52.98 3.55 19.51
C THR A 12 51.70 3.34 20.33
N MET A 13 51.69 3.72 21.61
CA MET A 13 50.49 3.67 22.45
C MET A 13 49.42 4.66 21.96
N TRP A 14 49.81 5.90 21.65
CA TRP A 14 48.89 6.90 21.09
C TRP A 14 48.33 6.47 19.74
N THR A 15 49.13 5.85 18.87
CA THR A 15 48.65 5.30 17.59
C THR A 15 47.62 4.19 17.78
N LYS A 16 47.81 3.29 18.75
CA LYS A 16 46.83 2.23 19.07
C LYS A 16 45.51 2.82 19.56
N VAL A 17 45.57 3.84 20.41
CA VAL A 17 44.38 4.55 20.91
C VAL A 17 43.63 5.22 19.77
N GLN A 18 44.33 5.88 18.84
CA GLN A 18 43.73 6.49 17.65
C GLN A 18 43.07 5.46 16.75
N ILE A 19 43.71 4.31 16.48
CA ILE A 19 43.13 3.23 15.67
C ILE A 19 41.83 2.69 16.29
N ILE A 20 41.80 2.50 17.61
CA ILE A 20 40.60 2.03 18.33
C ILE A 20 39.48 3.07 18.23
N ALA A 21 39.80 4.36 18.40
CA ALA A 21 38.84 5.46 18.28
C ALA A 21 38.28 5.57 16.86
N ASP A 22 39.13 5.51 15.83
CA ASP A 22 38.72 5.59 14.42
C ASP A 22 37.87 4.38 14.00
N THR A 23 38.23 3.18 14.49
CA THR A 23 37.44 1.97 14.27
C THR A 23 36.06 2.06 14.93
N GLY A 24 35.99 2.59 16.15
CA GLY A 24 34.73 2.83 16.86
C GLY A 24 33.84 3.85 16.15
N ALA A 25 34.42 4.96 15.68
CA ALA A 25 33.71 5.97 14.90
C ALA A 25 33.18 5.41 13.57
N GLY A 26 34.00 4.62 12.86
CA GLY A 26 33.60 3.95 11.62
C GLY A 26 32.41 3.01 11.80
N LEU A 27 32.41 2.21 12.87
CA LEU A 27 31.28 1.33 13.21
C LEU A 27 30.01 2.12 13.57
N GLY A 28 30.17 3.24 14.30
CA GLY A 28 29.06 4.14 14.63
C GLY A 28 28.39 4.75 13.39
N ILE A 29 29.19 5.12 12.38
CA ILE A 29 28.68 5.65 11.10
C ILE A 29 27.87 4.57 10.36
N VAL A 30 28.39 3.36 10.26
CA VAL A 30 27.70 2.24 9.58
C VAL A 30 26.36 1.91 10.27
N LEU A 31 26.35 1.85 11.60
CA LEU A 31 25.13 1.61 12.38
C LEU A 31 24.10 2.73 12.22
N THR A 32 24.55 3.98 12.23
CA THR A 32 23.69 5.15 12.01
C THR A 32 23.08 5.14 10.60
N LEU A 33 23.85 4.82 9.58
CA LEU A 33 23.37 4.70 8.19
C LEU A 33 22.37 3.55 8.06
N PHE A 34 22.65 2.40 8.67
CA PHE A 34 21.73 1.27 8.67
C PHE A 34 20.41 1.61 9.35
N TYR A 35 20.46 2.22 10.54
CA TYR A 35 19.25 2.66 11.25
C TYR A 35 18.49 3.72 10.47
N SER A 36 19.18 4.68 9.84
CA SER A 36 18.56 5.70 8.99
C SER A 36 17.81 5.08 7.81
N ILE A 37 18.43 4.14 7.08
CA ILE A 37 17.80 3.44 5.96
C ILE A 37 16.63 2.57 6.45
N TRP A 38 16.80 1.85 7.55
CA TRP A 38 15.75 1.00 8.13
C TRP A 38 14.55 1.82 8.63
N SER A 39 14.83 2.91 9.35
CA SER A 39 13.84 3.88 9.83
C SER A 39 13.12 4.53 8.65
N PHE A 40 13.85 4.99 7.64
CA PHE A 40 13.27 5.58 6.43
C PHE A 40 12.36 4.60 5.69
N ARG A 41 12.76 3.33 5.55
CA ARG A 41 11.91 2.29 4.94
C ARG A 41 10.66 1.98 5.77
N THR A 42 10.77 2.07 7.10
CA THR A 42 9.65 1.87 8.02
C THR A 42 8.69 3.06 7.99
N THR A 43 9.20 4.28 8.05
CA THR A 43 8.44 5.53 7.93
C THR A 43 7.73 5.64 6.60
N LEU A 44 8.40 5.31 5.49
CA LEU A 44 7.75 5.25 4.17
C LEU A 44 6.59 4.25 4.17
N ARG A 45 6.82 3.06 4.73
CA ARG A 45 5.77 2.05 4.85
C ARG A 45 4.58 2.60 5.61
N ASP A 46 4.79 3.19 6.78
CA ASP A 46 3.73 3.67 7.67
C ASP A 46 3.03 4.92 7.11
N SER A 47 3.75 5.81 6.43
CA SER A 47 3.15 6.96 5.73
C SER A 47 2.25 6.52 4.58
N TYR A 48 2.64 5.50 3.82
CA TYR A 48 1.80 4.96 2.75
C TYR A 48 0.56 4.23 3.29
N TYR A 49 0.65 3.58 4.46
CA TYR A 49 -0.51 3.00 5.14
C TYR A 49 -1.51 4.08 5.55
N ALA A 50 -1.02 5.15 6.19
CA ALA A 50 -1.85 6.28 6.59
C ALA A 50 -2.49 6.98 5.38
N GLU A 51 -1.77 7.05 4.26
CA GLU A 51 -2.29 7.64 3.02
C GLU A 51 -3.40 6.80 2.38
N LEU A 52 -3.22 5.47 2.28
CA LEU A 52 -4.28 4.58 1.77
C LEU A 52 -5.53 4.61 2.66
N ASP A 53 -5.34 4.61 3.98
CA ASP A 53 -6.43 4.67 4.94
C ASP A 53 -7.18 6.01 4.85
N ARG A 54 -6.44 7.11 4.70
CA ARG A 54 -7.02 8.44 4.49
C ARG A 54 -7.83 8.52 3.19
N VAL A 55 -7.26 8.06 2.07
CA VAL A 55 -7.96 8.06 0.77
C VAL A 55 -9.23 7.20 0.85
N TYR A 56 -9.15 6.04 1.50
CA TYR A 56 -10.30 5.19 1.71
C TYR A 56 -11.37 5.85 2.60
N PHE A 57 -10.96 6.48 3.70
CA PHE A 57 -11.86 7.24 4.57
C PHE A 57 -12.54 8.38 3.82
N ASP A 58 -11.81 9.11 2.97
CA ASP A 58 -12.36 10.19 2.15
C ASP A 58 -13.37 9.64 1.12
N LEU A 59 -13.11 8.47 0.51
CA LEU A 59 -14.07 7.79 -0.38
C LEU A 59 -15.34 7.33 0.35
N LEU A 60 -15.20 6.79 1.56
CA LEU A 60 -16.34 6.41 2.39
C LEU A 60 -17.15 7.63 2.82
N ARG A 61 -16.46 8.71 3.20
CA ARG A 61 -17.09 9.98 3.55
C ARG A 61 -17.85 10.58 2.38
N LEU A 62 -17.28 10.55 1.17
CA LEU A 62 -17.95 11.03 -0.04
C LEU A 62 -19.22 10.23 -0.34
N GLY A 63 -19.17 8.90 -0.17
CA GLY A 63 -20.36 8.07 -0.33
C GLY A 63 -21.38 8.22 0.82
N LEU A 64 -20.96 8.64 2.02
CA LEU A 64 -21.87 9.00 3.12
C LEU A 64 -22.55 10.35 2.88
N GLU A 65 -21.81 11.32 2.33
CA GLU A 65 -22.34 12.65 1.96
C GLU A 65 -23.32 12.57 0.77
N HIS A 66 -23.11 11.57 -0.10
CA HIS A 66 -23.95 11.30 -1.27
C HIS A 66 -24.42 9.82 -1.28
N PRO A 67 -25.38 9.44 -0.43
CA PRO A 67 -25.85 8.06 -0.31
C PRO A 67 -26.42 7.51 -1.62
N GLU A 68 -26.91 8.38 -2.51
CA GLU A 68 -27.33 8.05 -3.88
C GLU A 68 -26.21 7.45 -4.76
N LEU A 69 -24.94 7.56 -4.36
CA LEU A 69 -23.78 7.01 -5.08
C LEU A 69 -23.39 5.60 -4.61
N MET A 70 -23.99 5.09 -3.53
CA MET A 70 -23.69 3.77 -2.97
C MET A 70 -24.41 2.63 -3.70
N ASP A 71 -25.52 2.94 -4.39
CA ASP A 71 -26.32 1.97 -5.14
C ASP A 71 -26.14 2.19 -6.65
N PHE A 72 -25.86 1.10 -7.38
CA PHE A 72 -25.76 1.12 -8.84
C PHE A 72 -27.03 1.74 -9.45
N PRO A 73 -26.91 2.68 -10.40
CA PRO A 73 -27.97 3.62 -10.71
C PRO A 73 -29.24 2.90 -11.17
N THR A 74 -30.20 2.87 -10.25
CA THR A 74 -31.61 2.64 -10.59
C THR A 74 -32.29 3.99 -10.93
N SER A 75 -31.59 5.11 -10.72
CA SER A 75 -32.12 6.45 -10.94
C SER A 75 -32.08 6.84 -12.44
N PRO A 76 -33.21 7.29 -13.04
CA PRO A 76 -33.28 7.70 -14.44
C PRO A 76 -32.56 9.02 -14.78
N ASP A 77 -32.02 9.73 -13.78
CA ASP A 77 -31.41 11.05 -13.96
C ASP A 77 -29.97 10.93 -14.52
N PRO A 78 -29.70 11.45 -15.74
CA PRO A 78 -28.38 11.37 -16.36
C PRO A 78 -27.28 12.11 -15.57
N GLY A 79 -27.61 13.11 -14.76
CA GLY A 79 -26.65 13.79 -13.89
C GLY A 79 -26.11 12.86 -12.80
N LYS A 80 -27.02 12.20 -12.08
CA LYS A 80 -26.70 11.24 -11.02
C LYS A 80 -26.00 9.99 -11.52
N ALA A 81 -26.37 9.51 -12.70
CA ALA A 81 -25.67 8.40 -13.35
C ALA A 81 -24.19 8.72 -13.63
N ARG A 82 -23.88 9.97 -14.00
CA ARG A 82 -22.51 10.42 -14.25
C ARG A 82 -21.71 10.59 -12.96
N GLU A 83 -22.34 11.10 -11.89
CA GLU A 83 -21.71 11.19 -10.57
C GLU A 83 -21.37 9.80 -10.02
N TYR A 84 -22.28 8.83 -10.18
CA TYR A 84 -22.01 7.44 -9.84
C TYR A 84 -20.88 6.84 -10.69
N ASP A 85 -20.84 7.10 -12.00
CA ASP A 85 -19.78 6.59 -12.89
C ASP A 85 -18.38 7.08 -12.44
N LEU A 86 -18.29 8.35 -12.04
CA LEU A 86 -17.06 8.92 -11.50
C LEU A 86 -16.69 8.32 -10.15
N TYR A 87 -17.68 8.18 -9.24
CA TYR A 87 -17.47 7.57 -7.93
C TYR A 87 -16.99 6.11 -8.04
N ALA A 88 -17.71 5.29 -8.81
CA ALA A 88 -17.35 3.89 -9.06
C ALA A 88 -15.97 3.78 -9.71
N PHE A 89 -15.62 4.66 -10.65
CA PHE A 89 -14.28 4.70 -11.22
C PHE A 89 -13.20 5.01 -10.16
N MET A 90 -13.42 5.97 -9.26
CA MET A 90 -12.47 6.28 -8.19
C MET A 90 -12.28 5.09 -7.24
N VAL A 91 -13.38 4.44 -6.82
CA VAL A 91 -13.33 3.26 -5.95
C VAL A 91 -12.55 2.12 -6.61
N TRP A 92 -12.82 1.82 -7.89
CA TRP A 92 -12.09 0.76 -8.60
C TRP A 92 -10.61 1.07 -8.85
N ASN A 93 -10.25 2.33 -9.11
CA ASN A 93 -8.83 2.73 -9.19
C ASN A 93 -8.10 2.57 -7.85
N PHE A 94 -8.78 2.92 -6.76
CA PHE A 94 -8.24 2.72 -5.42
C PHE A 94 -8.02 1.22 -5.15
N VAL A 95 -9.01 0.38 -5.43
CA VAL A 95 -8.93 -1.08 -5.29
C VAL A 95 -7.81 -1.68 -6.15
N GLU A 96 -7.67 -1.24 -7.41
CA GLU A 96 -6.56 -1.66 -8.29
C GLU A 96 -5.20 -1.25 -7.71
N THR A 97 -5.09 -0.03 -7.16
CA THR A 97 -3.86 0.45 -6.50
C THR A 97 -3.54 -0.41 -5.27
N VAL A 98 -4.54 -0.73 -4.45
CA VAL A 98 -4.38 -1.63 -3.29
C VAL A 98 -3.92 -3.02 -3.75
N TYR A 99 -4.51 -3.56 -4.83
CA TYR A 99 -4.11 -4.84 -5.41
C TYR A 99 -2.65 -4.83 -5.88
N ASP A 100 -2.23 -3.81 -6.62
CA ASP A 100 -0.85 -3.64 -7.10
C ASP A 100 0.14 -3.58 -5.94
N ARG A 101 -0.24 -2.89 -4.85
CA ARG A 101 0.59 -2.75 -3.64
C ARG A 101 0.61 -4.00 -2.76
N CYS A 102 -0.41 -4.85 -2.87
CA CYS A 102 -0.49 -6.15 -2.20
C CYS A 102 0.37 -7.24 -2.86
N GLN A 103 0.90 -6.99 -4.06
CA GLN A 103 1.80 -7.91 -4.75
C GLN A 103 3.15 -8.01 -4.02
N GLY A 104 3.50 -9.23 -3.58
CA GLY A 104 4.77 -9.51 -2.90
C GLY A 104 4.65 -10.47 -1.71
N TRP A 105 5.69 -11.29 -1.50
CA TRP A 105 5.72 -12.31 -0.44
C TRP A 105 5.67 -11.72 0.98
N SER A 106 6.27 -10.56 1.21
CA SER A 106 6.36 -9.92 2.54
C SER A 106 5.11 -9.10 2.93
N LYS A 107 4.06 -9.09 2.11
CA LYS A 107 2.87 -8.23 2.27
C LYS A 107 1.60 -8.99 2.72
N ARG A 108 1.76 -10.15 3.38
CA ARG A 108 0.61 -10.98 3.81
C ARG A 108 -0.37 -10.23 4.72
N ARG A 109 0.12 -9.46 5.70
CA ARG A 109 -0.73 -8.64 6.58
C ARG A 109 -1.53 -7.58 5.84
N LEU A 110 -0.97 -6.99 4.78
CA LEU A 110 -1.69 -6.00 3.96
C LEU A 110 -2.88 -6.67 3.26
N ARG A 111 -2.69 -7.89 2.72
CA ARG A 111 -3.78 -8.65 2.10
C ARG A 111 -4.89 -8.98 3.10
N GLU A 112 -4.52 -9.40 4.32
CA GLU A 112 -5.48 -9.73 5.38
C GLU A 112 -6.40 -8.54 5.73
N THR A 113 -5.87 -7.31 5.74
CA THR A 113 -6.66 -6.10 6.02
C THR A 113 -7.49 -5.63 4.82
N TRP A 114 -6.89 -5.63 3.63
CA TRP A 114 -7.50 -4.96 2.48
C TRP A 114 -8.37 -5.85 1.62
N TYR A 115 -8.15 -7.17 1.57
CA TYR A 115 -8.99 -8.06 0.76
C TYR A 115 -10.46 -8.08 1.19
N PRO A 116 -10.81 -7.96 2.49
CA PRO A 116 -12.19 -7.73 2.91
C PRO A 116 -12.79 -6.43 2.36
N VAL A 117 -12.01 -5.35 2.31
CA VAL A 117 -12.44 -4.07 1.71
C VAL A 117 -12.68 -4.23 0.21
N ILE A 118 -11.75 -4.89 -0.50
CA ILE A 118 -11.92 -5.22 -1.92
C ILE A 118 -13.20 -6.04 -2.12
N ALA A 119 -13.47 -7.01 -1.24
CA ALA A 119 -14.67 -7.84 -1.32
C ALA A 119 -15.97 -7.01 -1.15
N ALA A 120 -15.99 -6.11 -0.16
CA ALA A 120 -17.13 -5.25 0.14
C ALA A 120 -17.43 -4.28 -1.01
N GLU A 121 -16.39 -3.60 -1.53
CA GLU A 121 -16.55 -2.66 -2.64
C GLU A 121 -16.85 -3.36 -3.97
N ASN A 122 -16.27 -4.55 -4.19
CA ASN A 122 -16.66 -5.41 -5.30
C ASN A 122 -18.14 -5.74 -5.21
N ALA A 123 -18.68 -6.17 -4.06
CA ALA A 123 -20.10 -6.52 -3.95
C ALA A 123 -21.05 -5.37 -4.34
N LYS A 124 -20.66 -4.12 -4.10
CA LYS A 124 -21.47 -2.93 -4.44
C LYS A 124 -21.31 -2.48 -5.90
N HIS A 125 -20.08 -2.48 -6.41
CA HIS A 125 -19.74 -1.85 -7.69
C HIS A 125 -19.39 -2.85 -8.80
N ARG A 126 -19.65 -4.16 -8.59
CA ARG A 126 -19.33 -5.23 -9.56
C ARG A 126 -20.07 -5.05 -10.89
N ASP A 127 -21.33 -4.65 -10.85
CA ASP A 127 -22.15 -4.48 -12.05
C ASP A 127 -21.59 -3.38 -12.96
N TRP A 128 -21.14 -2.27 -12.36
CA TRP A 128 -20.45 -1.19 -13.07
C TRP A 128 -19.14 -1.65 -13.71
N PHE A 129 -18.35 -2.43 -12.98
CA PHE A 129 -17.05 -2.94 -13.45
C PHE A 129 -17.18 -3.90 -14.62
N ASN A 130 -18.24 -4.72 -14.63
CA ASN A 130 -18.45 -5.72 -15.67
C ASN A 130 -18.93 -5.14 -17.01
N LEU A 131 -19.32 -3.85 -17.03
CA LEU A 131 -19.63 -3.18 -18.28
C LEU A 131 -18.39 -3.15 -19.19
N PRO A 132 -18.48 -3.60 -20.46
CA PRO A 132 -17.32 -3.71 -21.36
C PRO A 132 -16.51 -2.41 -21.49
N GLN A 133 -17.21 -1.26 -21.50
CA GLN A 133 -16.61 0.06 -21.58
C GLN A 133 -15.78 0.47 -20.36
N ASN A 134 -16.09 -0.09 -19.19
CA ASN A 134 -15.42 0.20 -17.92
C ASN A 134 -14.33 -0.82 -17.62
N ARG A 135 -14.58 -2.09 -17.91
CA ARG A 135 -13.64 -3.19 -17.72
C ARG A 135 -12.30 -2.96 -18.42
N ARG A 136 -12.33 -2.39 -19.63
CA ARG A 136 -11.12 -2.03 -20.42
C ARG A 136 -10.27 -0.91 -19.81
N LYS A 137 -10.77 -0.19 -18.81
CA LYS A 137 -10.04 0.89 -18.13
C LYS A 137 -9.00 0.35 -17.14
N PHE A 138 -9.09 -0.93 -16.77
CA PHE A 138 -8.25 -1.56 -15.75
C PHE A 138 -7.30 -2.59 -16.34
N LYS A 139 -6.23 -2.90 -15.60
CA LYS A 139 -5.20 -3.84 -16.02
C LYS A 139 -5.72 -5.27 -16.05
N GLU A 140 -5.36 -6.00 -17.08
CA GLU A 140 -5.77 -7.40 -17.25
C GLU A 140 -5.42 -8.33 -16.06
N PRO A 141 -4.23 -8.23 -15.42
CA PRO A 141 -3.93 -9.00 -14.21
C PRO A 141 -4.90 -8.73 -13.06
N PHE A 142 -5.35 -7.48 -12.89
CA PHE A 142 -6.31 -7.09 -11.87
C PHE A 142 -7.71 -7.64 -12.21
N CYS A 143 -8.17 -7.49 -13.45
CA CYS A 143 -9.43 -8.08 -13.92
C CYS A 143 -9.48 -9.59 -13.64
N ARG A 144 -8.41 -10.32 -13.97
CA ARG A 144 -8.30 -11.76 -13.70
C ARG A 144 -8.28 -12.08 -12.20
N PHE A 145 -7.62 -11.26 -11.39
CA PHE A 145 -7.63 -11.41 -9.94
C PHE A 145 -9.06 -11.33 -9.38
N ILE A 146 -9.83 -10.32 -9.80
CA ILE A 146 -11.20 -10.14 -9.34
C ILE A 146 -12.08 -11.30 -9.77
N ASP A 147 -12.00 -11.74 -11.02
CA ASP A 147 -12.80 -12.87 -11.50
C ASP A 147 -12.50 -14.19 -10.77
N ALA A 148 -11.22 -14.42 -10.42
CA ALA A 148 -10.80 -15.63 -9.73
C ALA A 148 -11.18 -15.63 -8.24
N HIS A 149 -11.08 -14.48 -7.56
CA HIS A 149 -11.31 -14.38 -6.11
C HIS A 149 -12.75 -14.02 -5.73
N TYR A 150 -13.47 -13.33 -6.63
CA TYR A 150 -14.83 -12.87 -6.40
C TYR A 150 -15.73 -13.27 -7.57
N PRO A 151 -15.99 -14.59 -7.75
CA PRO A 151 -16.85 -15.07 -8.80
C PRO A 151 -18.27 -14.53 -8.61
N MET A 152 -18.86 -14.01 -9.70
CA MET A 152 -20.28 -13.68 -9.70
C MET A 152 -21.09 -14.96 -9.43
N PRO A 153 -22.16 -14.89 -8.62
CA PRO A 153 -23.14 -15.96 -8.56
C PRO A 153 -23.58 -16.26 -10.00
N LYS A 154 -23.41 -17.50 -10.46
CA LYS A 154 -23.90 -17.90 -11.78
C LYS A 154 -25.39 -17.53 -11.85
N ALA A 155 -25.82 -16.91 -12.94
CA ALA A 155 -27.18 -16.40 -13.14
C ALA A 155 -28.33 -17.43 -12.98
N GLY A 156 -28.02 -18.70 -12.66
CA GLY A 156 -28.98 -19.76 -12.31
C GLY A 156 -28.96 -20.22 -10.85
N ALA A 157 -28.19 -19.60 -9.95
CA ALA A 157 -28.15 -19.96 -8.52
C ALA A 157 -29.18 -19.21 -7.66
N ARG A 158 -29.98 -18.32 -8.26
CA ARG A 158 -31.20 -17.80 -7.62
C ARG A 158 -32.31 -18.84 -7.82
N ALA A 159 -32.18 -19.98 -7.14
CA ALA A 159 -33.31 -20.87 -6.93
C ALA A 159 -34.27 -20.15 -5.97
N THR A 160 -35.45 -19.84 -6.51
CA THR A 160 -36.82 -19.86 -5.93
C THR A 160 -37.02 -19.86 -4.41
N PRO A 161 -38.11 -19.21 -3.92
CA PRO A 161 -38.33 -18.77 -2.53
C PRO A 161 -38.27 -19.85 -1.45
#